data_AF-A0A5S5MCS3-F1
#
_entry.id   AF-A0A5S5MCS3-F1
#
_cell.length_a   1.000
_cell.length_b   1.000
_cell.length_c   1.000
_cell.angle_alpha   90.00
_cell.angle_beta   90.00
_cell.angle_gamma   90.00
#
_symmetry.space_group_name_H-M   'P 1'
#
loop_
_entity.id
_entity.type
_entity.pdbx_description
1 polymer ?
#
loop_
_entity_poly.entity_id
_entity_poly.type
_entity_poly.pdbx_seq_one_letter_code
_entity_poly.pdbx_strand_id
1 'polypeptide(L)'
;MEIRMPIKSYGNYVVAIRQNNEETRERCQQLRVRKLSPEEQQKAYRDQGVSEEVMPTHQILFHDFGCKRIIEGKLTENEEDRAIFQVQDKEYVFFPFLPKRP
;
A
#
# COMPACT_ATOMS: atom_id res chain seq x y z
N MET A 1 -2.47 -12.36 5.23
CA MET A 1 -3.81 -12.15 4.67
C MET A 1 -3.60 -11.96 3.18
N GLU A 2 -4.43 -12.57 2.35
CA GLU A 2 -4.41 -12.30 0.90
C GLU A 2 -5.16 -11.00 0.61
N ILE A 3 -4.65 -10.20 -0.32
CA ILE A 3 -5.30 -8.96 -0.73
C ILE A 3 -6.52 -9.30 -1.57
N ARG A 4 -7.69 -8.78 -1.20
CA ARG A 4 -8.97 -9.01 -1.89
C ARG A 4 -9.08 -8.20 -3.17
N MET A 5 -8.56 -6.96 -3.14
CA MET A 5 -8.51 -6.11 -4.32
C MET A 5 -7.74 -6.80 -5.47
N PRO A 6 -8.28 -6.86 -6.69
CA PRO A 6 -7.62 -7.53 -7.80
C PRO A 6 -6.38 -6.76 -8.27
N ILE A 7 -5.20 -7.32 -8.00
CA ILE A 7 -3.90 -6.78 -8.43
C ILE A 7 -3.45 -7.50 -9.71
N LYS A 8 -3.37 -6.76 -10.82
CA LYS A 8 -2.95 -7.22 -12.15
C LYS A 8 -1.57 -6.68 -12.46
N SER A 9 -0.72 -7.51 -13.09
CA SER A 9 0.68 -7.16 -13.42
C SER A 9 0.83 -5.89 -14.28
N TYR A 10 -0.17 -5.56 -15.10
CA TYR A 10 -0.22 -4.36 -15.96
C TYR A 10 -1.47 -3.50 -15.69
N GLY A 11 -1.99 -3.53 -14.46
CA GLY A 11 -3.14 -2.73 -14.07
C GLY A 11 -2.80 -1.25 -13.89
N ASN A 12 -3.79 -0.39 -14.16
CA ASN A 12 -3.78 1.01 -13.74
C ASN A 12 -4.62 1.14 -12.48
N TYR A 13 -4.05 1.84 -11.50
CA TYR A 13 -4.63 2.05 -10.19
C TYR A 13 -4.57 3.54 -9.86
N VAL A 14 -5.26 3.91 -8.80
CA VAL A 14 -5.10 5.19 -8.15
C VAL A 14 -4.55 4.92 -6.76
N VAL A 15 -3.57 5.73 -6.36
CA VAL A 15 -3.12 5.81 -4.98
C VAL A 15 -3.59 7.14 -4.42
N ALA A 16 -4.30 7.11 -3.29
CA ALA A 16 -4.58 8.29 -2.50
C ALA A 16 -3.72 8.25 -1.24
N ILE A 17 -2.93 9.31 -1.03
CA ILE A 17 -2.06 9.48 0.13
C ILE A 17 -2.76 10.47 1.05
N ARG A 18 -3.15 10.03 2.24
CA ARG A 18 -3.79 10.87 3.25
C ARG A 18 -2.81 11.17 4.38
N GLN A 19 -2.72 12.45 4.74
CA GLN A 19 -1.91 12.93 5.86
C GLN A 19 -2.50 14.24 6.38
N ASN A 20 -2.72 14.38 7.69
CA ASN A 20 -3.17 15.64 8.31
C ASN A 20 -4.40 16.29 7.66
N ASN A 21 -5.44 15.50 7.33
CA ASN A 21 -6.65 15.92 6.58
C ASN A 21 -6.41 16.37 5.12
N GLU A 22 -5.19 16.28 4.61
CA GLU A 22 -4.90 16.46 3.19
C GLU A 22 -4.93 15.10 2.49
N GLU A 23 -5.47 15.09 1.27
CA GLU A 23 -5.48 13.91 0.41
C GLU A 23 -4.90 14.28 -0.95
N THR A 24 -3.80 13.63 -1.31
CA THR A 24 -3.22 13.72 -2.67
C THR A 24 -3.55 12.45 -3.43
N ARG A 25 -4.00 12.58 -4.69
CA ARG A 25 -4.34 11.44 -5.54
C ARG A 25 -3.45 11.39 -6.76
N GLU A 26 -2.87 10.22 -7.00
CA GLU A 26 -1.94 9.98 -8.09
C GLU A 26 -2.29 8.71 -8.86
N ARG A 27 -1.75 8.60 -10.07
CA ARG A 27 -1.85 7.38 -10.87
C ARG A 27 -0.74 6.44 -10.44
N CYS A 28 -1.09 5.19 -10.18
CA CYS A 28 -0.06 4.17 -10.00
C CYS A 28 -0.23 2.97 -10.94
N GLN A 29 0.90 2.46 -11.42
CA GLN A 29 0.99 1.34 -12.34
C GLN A 29 1.85 0.24 -11.74
N GLN A 30 1.69 -0.98 -12.26
CA GLN A 30 2.47 -2.16 -11.84
C GLN A 30 2.44 -2.36 -10.32
N LEU A 31 1.28 -2.15 -9.70
CA LEU A 31 1.08 -2.37 -8.27
C LEU A 31 1.40 -3.84 -7.94
N ARG A 32 2.24 -4.06 -6.92
CA ARG A 32 2.54 -5.36 -6.36
C ARG A 32 2.51 -5.23 -4.84
N VAL A 33 1.80 -6.14 -4.21
CA VAL A 33 1.75 -6.24 -2.75
C VAL A 33 2.26 -7.62 -2.37
N ARG A 34 3.25 -7.67 -1.47
CA ARG A 34 3.72 -8.92 -0.88
C ARG A 34 3.64 -8.82 0.64
N LYS A 35 3.37 -9.94 1.30
CA LYS A 35 3.45 -10.04 2.75
C LYS A 35 4.92 -10.10 3.18
N LEU A 36 5.29 -9.40 4.25
CA LEU A 36 6.60 -9.54 4.87
C LEU A 36 6.67 -10.85 5.67
N SER A 37 7.79 -11.54 5.59
CA SER A 37 8.04 -12.72 6.43
C SER A 37 8.20 -12.32 7.90
N PRO A 38 7.95 -13.22 8.86
CA PRO A 38 8.20 -12.95 10.28
C PRO A 38 9.66 -12.57 10.56
N GLU A 39 10.61 -13.17 9.83
CA GLU A 39 12.05 -12.86 9.95
C GLU A 39 12.38 -11.45 9.46
N GLU A 40 11.80 -11.03 8.32
CA GLU A 40 11.92 -9.66 7.81
C GLU A 40 11.34 -8.65 8.81
N GLN A 41 10.17 -8.95 9.39
CA GLN A 41 9.53 -8.09 10.39
C GLN A 41 10.35 -7.99 11.69
N GLN A 42 10.90 -9.12 12.16
CA GLN A 42 11.71 -9.15 13.37
C GLN A 42 12.96 -8.25 13.22
N LYS A 43 13.74 -8.49 12.16
CA LYS A 43 15.01 -7.81 11.93
C LYS A 43 14.87 -6.32 11.63
N ALA A 44 13.84 -5.93 10.88
CA ALA A 44 13.66 -4.55 10.44
C ALA A 44 12.91 -3.69 11.46
N TYR A 45 12.02 -4.27 12.28
CA TYR A 45 11.10 -3.50 13.12
C TYR A 45 11.18 -3.86 14.61
N ARG A 46 11.05 -5.14 14.98
CA ARG A 46 11.06 -5.53 16.40
C ARG A 46 12.40 -5.26 17.07
N ASP A 47 13.50 -5.57 16.38
CA ASP A 47 14.85 -5.31 16.90
C ASP A 47 15.15 -3.80 17.01
N GLN A 48 14.37 -2.96 16.33
CA GLN A 48 14.43 -1.50 16.42
C GLN A 48 13.43 -0.91 17.44
N GLY A 49 12.69 -1.75 18.17
CA GLY A 49 11.74 -1.33 19.19
C GLY A 49 10.40 -0.78 18.65
N VAL A 50 10.06 -1.08 17.39
CA VAL A 50 8.77 -0.68 16.81
C VAL A 50 7.64 -1.52 17.41
N SER A 51 6.57 -0.87 17.87
CA SER A 51 5.43 -1.56 18.48
C SER A 51 4.67 -2.41 17.47
N GLU A 52 4.09 -3.53 17.93
CA GLU A 52 3.28 -4.42 17.08
C GLU A 52 2.04 -3.73 16.48
N GLU A 53 1.57 -2.67 17.13
CA GLU A 53 0.42 -1.89 16.67
C GLU A 53 0.71 -1.13 15.36
N VAL A 54 1.94 -0.65 15.16
CA VAL A 54 2.33 0.11 13.95
C VAL A 54 3.21 -0.70 12.99
N MET A 55 3.47 -1.96 13.33
CA MET A 55 4.38 -2.81 12.58
C MET A 55 3.90 -3.07 11.15
N PRO A 56 4.75 -2.82 10.14
CA PRO A 56 4.43 -3.15 8.76
C PRO A 56 4.23 -4.65 8.56
N THR A 57 3.22 -4.99 7.77
CA THR A 57 2.85 -6.39 7.47
C THR A 57 3.07 -6.72 6.00
N HIS A 58 3.09 -5.71 5.14
CA HIS A 58 3.22 -5.86 3.70
C HIS A 58 4.23 -4.86 3.14
N GLN A 59 4.91 -5.28 2.09
CA GLN A 59 5.68 -4.41 1.21
C GLN A 59 4.87 -4.16 -0.05
N ILE A 60 4.72 -2.89 -0.39
CA ILE A 60 3.97 -2.40 -1.54
C ILE A 60 4.94 -1.75 -2.50
N LEU A 61 4.89 -2.19 -3.75
CA LEU A 61 5.68 -1.65 -4.85
C LEU A 61 4.72 -1.14 -5.92
N PHE A 62 4.96 0.07 -6.39
CA PHE A 62 4.19 0.66 -7.49
C PHE A 62 5.04 1.67 -8.24
N HIS A 63 4.60 2.07 -9.43
CA HIS A 63 5.18 3.17 -10.18
C HIS A 63 4.22 4.34 -10.19
N ASP A 64 4.68 5.51 -9.79
CA ASP A 64 3.96 6.78 -9.90
C ASP A 64 4.76 7.72 -10.82
N PHE A 65 4.11 8.28 -11.84
CA PHE A 65 4.74 9.06 -12.93
C PHE A 65 6.05 8.46 -13.50
N GLY A 66 6.16 7.12 -13.55
CA GLY A 66 7.36 6.40 -14.01
C GLY A 66 8.45 6.22 -12.94
N CYS A 67 8.29 6.82 -11.76
CA CYS A 67 9.17 6.60 -10.60
C CYS A 67 8.71 5.38 -9.81
N LYS A 68 9.61 4.41 -9.64
CA LYS A 68 9.39 3.24 -8.79
C LYS A 68 9.36 3.66 -7.31
N ARG A 69 8.32 3.27 -6.60
CA ARG A 69 8.15 3.43 -5.15
C ARG A 69 8.09 2.07 -4.48
N ILE A 70 8.74 1.95 -3.33
CA ILE A 70 8.65 0.79 -2.44
C ILE A 70 8.35 1.35 -1.05
N ILE A 71 7.24 0.92 -0.47
CA ILE A 71 6.82 1.29 0.88
C ILE A 71 6.48 0.04 1.66
N GLU A 72 6.60 0.12 2.98
CA GLU A 72 6.21 -0.96 3.88
C GLU A 72 5.16 -0.43 4.84
N GLY A 73 4.03 -1.12 4.90
CA GLY A 73 2.86 -0.65 5.64
C GLY A 73 2.06 -1.76 6.30
N LYS A 74 1.27 -1.37 7.29
CA LYS A 74 0.30 -2.24 7.93
C LYS A 74 -1.01 -2.19 7.16
N LEU A 75 -1.48 -3.35 6.68
CA LEU A 75 -2.81 -3.45 6.06
C LEU A 75 -3.87 -3.17 7.13
N THR A 76 -4.63 -2.09 6.97
CA THR A 76 -5.72 -1.69 7.88
C THR A 76 -7.08 -2.05 7.31
N GLU A 77 -7.25 -2.00 5.99
CA GLU A 77 -8.49 -2.32 5.31
C GLU A 77 -8.23 -3.11 4.02
N ASN A 78 -9.05 -4.13 3.77
CA ASN A 78 -8.87 -5.07 2.67
C ASN A 78 -10.23 -5.41 2.05
N GLU A 79 -10.70 -4.54 1.17
CA GLU A 79 -11.97 -4.68 0.44
C GLU A 79 -11.71 -5.07 -1.02
N GLU A 80 -12.78 -5.39 -1.76
CA GLU A 80 -12.66 -5.82 -3.16
C GLU A 80 -12.32 -4.67 -4.11
N ASP A 81 -12.72 -3.45 -3.74
CA ASP A 81 -12.53 -2.22 -4.51
C ASP A 81 -11.39 -1.34 -3.98
N ARG A 82 -10.88 -1.61 -2.78
CA ARG A 82 -9.75 -0.87 -2.20
C ARG A 82 -8.93 -1.66 -1.18
N ALA A 83 -7.66 -1.28 -1.05
CA ALA A 83 -6.77 -1.73 0.02
C ALA A 83 -6.09 -0.52 0.68
N ILE A 84 -6.11 -0.47 2.01
CA ILE A 84 -5.53 0.64 2.80
C ILE A 84 -4.35 0.14 3.61
N PHE A 85 -3.25 0.88 3.53
CA PHE A 85 -2.03 0.61 4.27
C PHE A 85 -1.62 1.83 5.10
N GLN A 86 -1.50 1.64 6.41
CA GLN A 86 -0.88 2.62 7.30
C GLN A 86 0.64 2.55 7.14
N VAL A 87 1.27 3.68 6.86
CA VAL A 87 2.72 3.85 6.76
C VAL A 87 3.11 5.05 7.60
N GLN A 88 3.65 4.80 8.80
CA GLN A 88 3.97 5.85 9.78
C GLN A 88 2.75 6.72 10.06
N ASP A 89 2.79 8.01 9.69
CA ASP A 89 1.73 9.00 9.86
C ASP A 89 0.84 9.19 8.61
N LYS A 90 1.04 8.35 7.58
CA LYS A 90 0.32 8.41 6.30
C LYS A 90 -0.54 7.18 6.07
N GLU A 91 -1.67 7.38 5.40
CA GLU A 91 -2.47 6.28 4.84
C GLU A 91 -2.30 6.24 3.32
N TYR A 92 -1.99 5.07 2.80
CA TYR A 92 -1.97 4.79 1.37
C TYR A 92 -3.20 3.95 1.01
N VAL A 93 -4.12 4.56 0.27
CA VAL A 93 -5.35 3.93 -0.23
C VAL A 93 -5.14 3.59 -1.69
N PHE A 94 -5.18 2.31 -2.03
CA PHE A 94 -5.11 1.85 -3.41
C PHE A 94 -6.50 1.42 -3.87
N PHE A 95 -6.88 1.79 -5.09
CA PHE A 95 -8.12 1.33 -5.72
C PHE A 95 -7.93 1.19 -7.25
N PRO A 96 -8.68 0.30 -7.93
CA PRO A 96 -8.62 0.16 -9.38
C PRO A 96 -8.95 1.48 -10.08
N PHE A 97 -8.22 1.79 -11.15
CA PHE A 97 -8.64 2.90 -12.00
C PHE A 97 -9.82 2.48 -12.87
N LEU A 98 -10.97 3.10 -12.62
CA LEU A 98 -12.14 3.01 -13.49
C LEU A 98 -12.21 4.27 -14.37
N PRO A 99 -12.06 4.18 -15.70
CA PRO A 99 -12.26 5.31 -16.58
C PRO A 99 -13.72 5.78 -16.46
N LYS A 100 -13.93 7.10 -16.36
CA LYS A 100 -15.28 7.65 -16.50
C LYS A 100 -15.77 7.28 -17.89
N ARG A 101 -16.93 6.61 -17.99
CA ARG A 101 -17.56 6.37 -19.29
C ARG A 101 -17.83 7.74 -19.94
N PRO A 102 -17.54 7.90 -21.24
CA PRO A 102 -17.82 9.14 -21.97
C PRO A 102 -19.31 9.46 -21.99
#